data_AF-A0A810N2T6-F1
#
_entry.id   AF-A0A810N2T6-F1
#
_cell.length_a   1.000
_cell.length_b   1.000
_cell.length_c   1.000
_cell.angle_alpha   90.00
_cell.angle_beta   90.00
_cell.angle_gamma   90.00
#
_symmetry.space_group_name_H-M   'P 1'
#
loop_
_entity.id
_entity.type
_entity.pdbx_description
1 polymer ?
#
loop_
_entity_poly.entity_id
_entity_poly.type
_entity_poly.pdbx_seq_one_letter_code
_entity_poly.pdbx_strand_id
1 'polypeptide(L)'
;MRWPRTGPGAALAVTLALAGCTGAAADDGAVTVAVSTEIIADLVRNVGGDRISVDTVVPAGGDPHSYEPTPADAAKVARADVAFTNHLLLEEHALIKLFDSNVPAGAPNVSLAESAEPYGATLIPLVENLDLDVLWLGLAVRGKGPTRTADVRMSVTAVEGPGRFAAYLTDALGQPKVYYDSTDGLTDADVAVLPPDAHTHLNWSFSAPGEYRVTMTARVDAGDGTPPRQLGSGTFAFAVGVDPRGTLRDGRTRLLDAGHTDLAVDLDTGQVFARTDEQGDLPAGQVVVDVPDRAIEEVPDDTRFAFLGAPGTKVWQLPQAVLGKHVHGEIDPHLWQDVRNARAYAEVIADTLAKVDPAGAAGYAANLSRYLDELSELHAYVGARLARVPPDRRNLITTHDAFGYLANAYGLTIAGFVVPNPAQEPSAAQVTKLTETIRDLRVPAVFVEPQLAARAGVLKRVAADQGVQVCLIYGDAFDRDTTSYVAMMRHNADELLRCLGGER
;
A
#
# COMPACT_ATOMS: atom_id res chain seq x y z
N MET A 1 13.46 99.74 27.51
CA MET A 1 12.25 99.30 28.29
C MET A 1 11.61 98.17 27.50
N ARG A 2 11.75 96.90 27.89
CA ARG A 2 10.97 96.13 28.90
C ARG A 2 9.47 95.96 28.54
N TRP A 3 9.13 94.82 27.88
CA TRP A 3 8.04 93.80 28.03
C TRP A 3 6.58 94.25 28.38
N PRO A 4 5.47 93.46 28.20
CA PRO A 4 5.35 91.98 27.99
C PRO A 4 4.25 91.49 26.98
N ARG A 5 4.27 90.21 26.51
CA ARG A 5 3.40 89.00 26.80
C ARG A 5 1.90 89.12 26.38
N THR A 6 1.20 88.14 25.76
CA THR A 6 0.94 86.70 26.05
C THR A 6 0.27 85.99 24.85
N GLY A 7 0.25 84.62 24.84
CA GLY A 7 -0.20 83.62 23.83
C GLY A 7 -1.61 83.73 23.21
N PRO A 8 -2.07 82.80 22.31
CA PRO A 8 -1.93 81.33 22.38
C PRO A 8 -1.39 80.68 21.07
N GLY A 9 -0.80 79.48 21.07
CA GLY A 9 -1.52 78.20 20.97
C GLY A 9 -1.50 77.65 19.54
N ALA A 10 -0.60 76.70 19.26
CA ALA A 10 -0.67 75.87 18.06
C ALA A 10 -0.20 74.45 18.41
N ALA A 11 -1.12 73.50 18.28
CA ALA A 11 -0.91 72.08 18.50
C ALA A 11 0.00 71.51 17.41
N LEU A 12 1.06 70.82 17.83
CA LEU A 12 1.96 70.08 16.94
C LEU A 12 1.40 68.66 16.76
N ALA A 13 0.73 68.40 15.64
CA ALA A 13 0.42 67.04 15.22
C ALA A 13 1.63 66.47 14.49
N VAL A 14 2.36 65.57 15.14
CA VAL A 14 3.45 64.80 14.53
C VAL A 14 2.83 63.58 13.85
N THR A 15 2.74 63.59 12.54
CA THR A 15 2.44 62.41 11.73
C THR A 15 3.73 61.61 11.52
N LEU A 16 3.90 60.52 12.29
CA LEU A 16 4.89 59.49 11.98
C LEU A 16 4.40 58.70 10.75
N ALA A 17 5.11 58.85 9.63
CA ALA A 17 4.98 57.95 8.49
C ALA A 17 5.75 56.65 8.79
N LEU A 18 5.01 55.61 9.17
CA LEU A 18 5.52 54.23 9.20
C LEU A 18 5.54 53.71 7.77
N ALA A 19 6.72 53.72 7.13
CA ALA A 19 6.97 52.96 5.92
C ALA A 19 7.03 51.46 6.30
N GLY A 20 5.88 50.79 6.25
CA GLY A 20 5.79 49.35 6.32
C GLY A 20 6.28 48.75 5.01
N CYS A 21 7.49 48.19 5.00
CA CYS A 21 7.91 47.26 3.96
C CYS A 21 7.12 45.96 4.13
N THR A 22 5.92 45.90 3.54
CA THR A 22 5.26 44.63 3.26
C THR A 22 5.97 44.01 2.06
N GLY A 23 6.96 43.16 2.33
CA GLY A 23 7.38 42.16 1.35
C GLY A 23 6.23 41.17 1.21
N ALA A 24 5.23 41.51 0.40
CA ALA A 24 4.39 40.49 -0.21
C ALA A 24 5.35 39.62 -1.02
N ALA A 25 5.45 38.33 -0.69
CA ALA A 25 5.98 37.37 -1.63
C ALA A 25 5.20 37.59 -2.93
N ALA A 26 5.92 37.87 -4.02
CA ALA A 26 5.27 37.97 -5.31
C ALA A 26 4.56 36.64 -5.55
N ASP A 27 3.24 36.69 -5.66
CA ASP A 27 2.45 35.63 -6.26
C ASP A 27 2.96 35.51 -7.70
N ASP A 28 3.86 34.57 -7.94
CA ASP A 28 4.52 34.38 -9.23
C ASP A 28 3.58 33.76 -10.28
N GLY A 29 2.34 33.43 -9.86
CA GLY A 29 1.32 32.83 -10.71
C GLY A 29 1.62 31.38 -11.09
N ALA A 30 2.56 30.72 -10.38
CA ALA A 30 2.83 29.30 -10.58
C ALA A 30 1.70 28.45 -9.98
N VAL A 31 1.29 27.41 -10.71
CA VAL A 31 0.29 26.44 -10.24
C VAL A 31 0.90 25.64 -9.08
N THR A 32 0.26 25.65 -7.92
CA THR A 32 0.69 24.86 -6.77
C THR A 32 0.15 23.43 -6.90
N VAL A 33 1.05 22.45 -6.98
CA VAL A 33 0.72 21.04 -7.17
C VAL A 33 1.09 20.24 -5.93
N ALA A 34 0.13 19.60 -5.27
CA ALA A 34 0.40 18.64 -4.20
C ALA A 34 0.51 17.22 -4.78
N VAL A 35 1.52 16.46 -4.37
CA VAL A 35 1.71 15.09 -4.83
C VAL A 35 1.98 14.15 -3.66
N SER A 36 1.52 12.89 -3.75
CA SER A 36 1.75 11.92 -2.69
C SER A 36 3.23 11.54 -2.57
N THR A 37 3.87 11.13 -3.68
CA THR A 37 5.24 10.57 -3.69
C THR A 37 6.22 11.40 -4.53
N GLU A 38 7.52 11.20 -4.29
CA GLU A 38 8.58 11.89 -5.03
C GLU A 38 8.71 11.41 -6.49
N ILE A 39 8.34 10.16 -6.80
CA ILE A 39 8.28 9.65 -8.17
C ILE A 39 7.25 10.46 -8.96
N ILE A 40 6.04 10.63 -8.41
CA ILE A 40 5.01 11.47 -9.04
C ILE A 40 5.49 12.91 -9.13
N ALA A 41 6.18 13.41 -8.10
CA ALA A 41 6.75 14.76 -8.12
C ALA A 41 7.71 14.98 -9.30
N ASP A 42 8.58 14.01 -9.60
CA ASP A 42 9.51 14.07 -10.73
C ASP A 42 8.77 14.06 -12.08
N LEU A 43 7.78 13.18 -12.27
CA LEU A 43 6.96 13.16 -13.49
C LEU A 43 6.24 14.50 -13.70
N VAL A 44 5.64 15.04 -12.62
CA VAL A 44 4.93 16.32 -12.62
C VAL A 44 5.86 17.47 -12.95
N ARG A 45 7.09 17.52 -12.40
CA ARG A 45 8.07 18.55 -12.72
C ARG A 45 8.53 18.50 -14.18
N ASN A 46 8.73 17.32 -14.74
CA ASN A 46 9.12 17.17 -16.15
C ASN A 46 8.04 17.70 -17.11
N VAL A 47 6.76 17.55 -16.76
CA VAL A 47 5.64 18.08 -17.56
C VAL A 47 5.39 19.56 -17.29
N GLY A 48 5.31 19.96 -16.02
CA GLY A 48 4.94 21.31 -15.62
C GLY A 48 6.02 22.38 -15.79
N GLY A 49 7.30 21.99 -15.66
CA GLY A 49 8.44 22.90 -15.74
C GLY A 49 8.33 24.08 -14.77
N ASP A 50 8.82 25.26 -15.20
CA ASP A 50 8.88 26.47 -14.36
C ASP A 50 7.51 27.13 -14.08
N ARG A 51 6.41 26.58 -14.60
CA ARG A 51 5.05 27.11 -14.39
C ARG A 51 4.36 26.54 -13.16
N ILE A 52 4.98 25.57 -12.50
CA ILE A 52 4.40 24.88 -11.35
C ILE A 52 5.35 24.91 -10.16
N SER A 53 4.78 24.84 -8.97
CA SER A 53 5.49 24.52 -7.73
C SER A 53 4.97 23.19 -7.21
N VAL A 54 5.85 22.25 -6.86
CA VAL A 54 5.45 20.90 -6.44
C VAL A 54 5.77 20.65 -4.98
N ASP A 55 4.73 20.34 -4.20
CA ASP A 55 4.79 19.93 -2.81
C ASP A 55 4.55 18.43 -2.66
N THR A 56 5.55 17.72 -2.17
CA THR A 56 5.44 16.28 -1.88
C THR A 56 5.03 16.06 -0.43
N VAL A 57 4.06 15.16 -0.21
CA VAL A 57 3.59 14.78 1.13
C VAL A 57 4.51 13.75 1.76
N VAL A 58 4.73 12.60 1.11
CA VAL A 58 5.68 11.60 1.59
C VAL A 58 7.10 12.18 1.44
N PRO A 59 7.91 12.26 2.52
CA PRO A 59 9.27 12.77 2.44
C PRO A 59 10.15 11.96 1.48
N ALA A 60 11.22 12.57 0.96
CA ALA A 60 12.19 11.88 0.10
C ALA A 60 12.76 10.62 0.79
N GLY A 61 12.78 9.49 0.08
CA GLY A 61 13.16 8.19 0.63
C GLY A 61 12.10 7.55 1.55
N GLY A 62 10.93 8.19 1.71
CA GLY A 62 9.83 7.71 2.54
C GLY A 62 9.00 6.63 1.84
N ASP A 63 8.41 5.75 2.65
CA ASP A 63 7.56 4.66 2.18
C ASP A 63 6.08 5.10 2.11
N PRO A 64 5.44 5.13 0.92
CA PRO A 64 4.05 5.53 0.79
C PRO A 64 3.06 4.53 1.40
N HIS A 65 3.44 3.26 1.55
CA HIS A 65 2.58 2.19 2.06
C HIS A 65 2.32 2.30 3.56
N SER A 66 3.17 3.04 4.29
CA SER A 66 3.13 3.14 5.75
C SER A 66 3.21 4.57 6.30
N TYR A 67 3.27 5.57 5.43
CA TYR A 67 3.42 6.96 5.86
C TYR A 67 2.18 7.48 6.59
N GLU A 68 2.39 7.99 7.81
CA GLU A 68 1.36 8.69 8.58
C GLU A 68 1.44 10.22 8.35
N PRO A 69 0.40 10.84 7.78
CA PRO A 69 0.42 12.27 7.49
C PRO A 69 0.46 13.17 8.73
N THR A 70 1.10 14.33 8.59
CA THR A 70 1.16 15.36 9.63
C THR A 70 0.20 16.54 9.35
N PRO A 71 -0.11 17.38 10.36
CA PRO A 71 -0.85 18.64 10.12
C PRO A 71 -0.14 19.59 9.13
N ALA A 72 1.19 19.53 9.04
CA ALA A 72 1.93 20.32 8.05
C ALA A 72 1.67 19.80 6.62
N ASP A 73 1.48 18.48 6.45
CA ASP A 73 1.10 17.91 5.17
C ASP A 73 -0.31 18.31 4.76
N ALA A 74 -1.25 18.36 5.71
CA ALA A 74 -2.59 18.89 5.45
C ALA A 74 -2.54 20.33 4.92
N ALA A 75 -1.68 21.17 5.49
CA ALA A 75 -1.47 22.54 5.03
C ALA A 75 -0.81 22.63 3.63
N LYS A 76 -0.02 21.62 3.21
CA LYS A 76 0.47 21.52 1.82
C LYS A 76 -0.65 21.20 0.84
N VAL A 77 -1.50 20.24 1.19
CA VAL A 77 -2.63 19.85 0.33
C VAL A 77 -3.68 20.97 0.25
N ALA A 78 -3.96 21.66 1.35
CA ALA A 78 -4.98 22.71 1.46
C ALA A 78 -4.74 23.98 0.63
N ARG A 79 -3.53 24.13 0.08
CA ARG A 79 -3.14 25.27 -0.78
C ARG A 79 -2.95 24.87 -2.24
N ALA A 80 -3.18 23.62 -2.59
CA ALA A 80 -2.94 23.12 -3.94
C ALA A 80 -4.04 23.53 -4.92
N ASP A 81 -3.64 23.95 -6.12
CA ASP A 81 -4.53 24.16 -7.26
C ASP A 81 -4.89 22.85 -7.95
N VAL A 82 -4.05 21.83 -7.76
CA VAL A 82 -4.24 20.45 -8.24
C VAL A 82 -3.45 19.48 -7.37
N ALA A 83 -4.00 18.28 -7.18
CA ALA A 83 -3.31 17.20 -6.50
C ALA A 83 -3.20 15.94 -7.36
N PHE A 84 -2.08 15.22 -7.24
CA PHE A 84 -1.86 13.91 -7.86
C PHE A 84 -1.47 12.86 -6.82
N THR A 85 -2.13 11.71 -6.90
CA THR A 85 -1.83 10.51 -6.09
C THR A 85 -1.71 9.31 -7.03
N ASN A 86 -1.06 8.24 -6.59
CA ASN A 86 -1.03 7.01 -7.37
C ASN A 86 -2.37 6.29 -7.31
N HIS A 87 -2.93 6.11 -6.10
CA HIS A 87 -4.08 5.23 -5.81
C HIS A 87 -3.77 3.74 -6.05
N LEU A 88 -4.83 2.92 -6.18
CA LEU A 88 -4.79 1.46 -6.19
C LEU A 88 -4.14 0.89 -4.92
N LEU A 89 -4.42 1.54 -3.79
CA LEU A 89 -3.93 1.16 -2.46
C LEU A 89 -2.39 1.19 -2.31
N LEU A 90 -1.70 1.98 -3.14
CA LEU A 90 -0.29 2.32 -2.89
C LEU A 90 -0.14 3.11 -1.58
N GLU A 91 -0.86 4.23 -1.49
CA GLU A 91 -0.81 5.09 -0.33
C GLU A 91 -1.60 4.49 0.82
N GLU A 92 -1.03 4.51 2.03
CA GLU A 92 -1.78 4.20 3.26
C GLU A 92 -3.07 5.04 3.30
N HIS A 93 -4.18 4.44 3.75
CA HIS A 93 -5.50 5.02 3.61
C HIS A 93 -5.65 6.39 4.30
N ALA A 94 -4.88 6.62 5.37
CA ALA A 94 -4.80 7.94 6.03
C ALA A 94 -4.27 9.04 5.08
N LEU A 95 -3.34 8.71 4.19
CA LEU A 95 -2.80 9.62 3.19
C LEU A 95 -3.86 9.95 2.12
N ILE A 96 -4.64 8.97 1.65
CA ILE A 96 -5.76 9.24 0.74
C ILE A 96 -6.81 10.17 1.40
N LYS A 97 -7.18 9.91 2.66
CA LYS A 97 -8.09 10.77 3.42
C LYS A 97 -7.56 12.20 3.58
N LEU A 98 -6.25 12.36 3.77
CA LEU A 98 -5.61 13.67 3.81
C LEU A 98 -5.86 14.45 2.52
N PHE A 99 -5.59 13.84 1.37
CA PHE A 99 -5.80 14.47 0.06
C PHE A 99 -7.27 14.85 -0.13
N ASP A 100 -8.19 13.91 0.10
CA ASP A 100 -9.61 14.11 -0.12
C ASP A 100 -10.23 15.18 0.76
N SER A 101 -9.80 15.25 2.02
CA SER A 101 -10.36 16.20 2.98
C SER A 101 -9.80 17.60 2.85
N ASN A 102 -8.61 17.75 2.25
CA ASN A 102 -7.89 19.02 2.25
C ASN A 102 -7.75 19.65 0.86
N VAL A 103 -7.82 18.91 -0.25
CA VAL A 103 -7.77 19.55 -1.58
C VAL A 103 -8.91 20.57 -1.70
N PRO A 104 -8.62 21.84 -2.08
CA PRO A 104 -9.64 22.86 -2.19
C PRO A 104 -10.81 22.45 -3.09
N ALA A 105 -12.03 22.85 -2.70
CA ALA A 105 -13.21 22.58 -3.51
C ALA A 105 -13.06 23.19 -4.92
N GLY A 106 -13.14 22.35 -5.95
CA GLY A 106 -12.97 22.75 -7.35
C GLY A 106 -11.56 22.54 -7.92
N ALA A 107 -10.56 22.31 -7.07
CA ALA A 107 -9.24 21.87 -7.53
C ALA A 107 -9.29 20.38 -7.92
N PRO A 108 -8.69 19.96 -9.05
CA PRO A 108 -8.65 18.54 -9.40
C PRO A 108 -7.82 17.74 -8.39
N ASN A 109 -8.34 16.60 -7.96
CA ASN A 109 -7.64 15.62 -7.12
C ASN A 109 -7.58 14.29 -7.89
N VAL A 110 -6.47 14.05 -8.57
CA VAL A 110 -6.35 13.03 -9.62
C VAL A 110 -5.60 11.81 -9.10
N SER A 111 -6.19 10.64 -9.33
CA SER A 111 -5.56 9.33 -9.21
C SER A 111 -4.89 8.97 -10.53
N LEU A 112 -3.57 8.88 -10.54
CA LEU A 112 -2.81 8.61 -11.78
C LEU A 112 -3.05 7.18 -12.26
N ALA A 113 -2.97 6.19 -11.37
CA ALA A 113 -3.11 4.79 -11.77
C ALA A 113 -4.48 4.50 -12.37
N GLU A 114 -5.56 4.98 -11.74
CA GLU A 114 -6.93 4.75 -12.22
C GLU A 114 -7.26 5.58 -13.47
N SER A 115 -6.56 6.69 -13.70
CA SER A 115 -6.79 7.57 -14.86
C SER A 115 -5.94 7.23 -16.07
N ALA A 116 -4.95 6.33 -15.96
CA ALA A 116 -3.94 6.12 -16.98
C ALA A 116 -4.33 5.09 -18.07
N GLU A 117 -5.31 4.22 -17.83
CA GLU A 117 -5.73 3.20 -18.82
C GLU A 117 -6.20 3.80 -20.16
N PRO A 118 -6.99 4.89 -20.21
CA PRO A 118 -7.34 5.57 -21.47
C PRO A 118 -6.13 6.12 -22.24
N TYR A 119 -5.00 6.33 -21.56
CA TYR A 119 -3.73 6.78 -22.12
C TYR A 119 -2.77 5.62 -22.42
N GLY A 120 -3.27 4.38 -22.38
CA GLY A 120 -2.54 3.17 -22.77
C GLY A 120 -1.77 2.50 -21.64
N ALA A 121 -1.99 2.87 -20.38
CA ALA A 121 -1.46 2.08 -19.26
C ALA A 121 -2.07 0.68 -19.24
N THR A 122 -1.24 -0.31 -18.92
CA THR A 122 -1.67 -1.68 -18.65
C THR A 122 -1.68 -1.90 -17.14
N LEU A 123 -2.75 -2.51 -16.63
CA LEU A 123 -2.88 -2.91 -15.22
C LEU A 123 -2.62 -4.42 -15.12
N ILE A 124 -1.88 -4.86 -14.10
CA ILE A 124 -1.71 -6.29 -13.80
C ILE A 124 -2.41 -6.62 -12.48
N PRO A 125 -3.12 -7.76 -12.40
CA PRO A 125 -3.64 -8.23 -11.13
C PRO A 125 -2.50 -8.46 -10.13
N LEU A 126 -2.76 -8.17 -8.87
CA LEU A 126 -1.85 -8.59 -7.82
C LEU A 126 -1.89 -10.13 -7.71
N VAL A 127 -0.73 -10.79 -7.69
CA VAL A 127 -0.65 -12.25 -7.64
C VAL A 127 -0.42 -12.71 -6.21
N GLU A 128 -1.49 -13.19 -5.57
CA GLU A 128 -1.52 -13.66 -4.18
C GLU A 128 -1.32 -15.18 -4.05
N ASN A 129 -0.41 -15.76 -4.84
CA ASN A 129 -0.13 -17.20 -4.78
C ASN A 129 1.03 -17.49 -3.84
N LEU A 130 0.74 -17.53 -2.55
CA LEU A 130 1.67 -18.12 -1.57
C LEU A 130 1.39 -19.61 -1.49
N ASP A 131 2.37 -20.44 -1.90
CA ASP A 131 2.38 -21.88 -1.61
C ASP A 131 2.47 -22.06 -0.08
N LEU A 132 1.32 -22.00 0.58
CA LEU A 132 1.13 -22.33 1.98
C LEU A 132 0.58 -23.74 2.07
N ASP A 133 1.07 -24.49 3.04
CA ASP A 133 0.51 -25.80 3.29
C ASP A 133 -0.95 -25.67 3.76
N VAL A 134 -1.31 -24.64 4.54
CA VAL A 134 -2.66 -24.38 5.10
C VAL A 134 -3.42 -23.30 4.31
N LEU A 135 -4.75 -23.24 4.46
CA LEU A 135 -5.56 -22.15 3.89
C LEU A 135 -5.03 -20.78 4.31
N TRP A 136 -4.84 -19.90 3.33
CA TRP A 136 -4.55 -18.50 3.56
C TRP A 136 -5.86 -17.70 3.67
N LEU A 137 -6.17 -17.24 4.89
CA LEU A 137 -7.45 -16.62 5.20
C LEU A 137 -7.32 -15.12 5.47
N GLY A 138 -8.05 -14.32 4.70
CA GLY A 138 -8.11 -12.87 4.81
C GLY A 138 -9.51 -12.31 5.05
N LEU A 139 -9.60 -11.00 4.94
CA LEU A 139 -10.81 -10.19 4.95
C LEU A 139 -10.83 -9.36 3.68
N ALA A 140 -11.98 -9.20 3.04
CA ALA A 140 -12.10 -8.36 1.85
C ALA A 140 -13.35 -7.49 1.85
N VAL A 141 -13.26 -6.41 1.09
CA VAL A 141 -14.36 -5.53 0.73
C VAL A 141 -14.43 -5.51 -0.79
N ARG A 142 -15.57 -5.92 -1.34
CA ARG A 142 -15.82 -5.85 -2.77
C ARG A 142 -16.65 -4.63 -3.13
N GLY A 143 -16.20 -3.93 -4.16
CA GLY A 143 -16.92 -2.82 -4.78
C GLY A 143 -16.33 -1.46 -4.37
N LYS A 144 -16.55 -0.46 -5.22
CA LYS A 144 -15.91 0.86 -5.14
C LYS A 144 -16.36 1.73 -3.96
N GLY A 145 -17.45 1.34 -3.29
CA GLY A 145 -18.01 2.07 -2.16
C GLY A 145 -18.61 3.43 -2.53
N PRO A 146 -19.18 4.15 -1.55
CA PRO A 146 -19.83 5.44 -1.79
C PRO A 146 -18.83 6.56 -2.09
N THR A 147 -17.63 6.48 -1.53
CA THR A 147 -16.51 7.41 -1.69
C THR A 147 -15.21 6.61 -1.59
N ARG A 148 -14.11 7.16 -2.12
CA ARG A 148 -12.77 6.55 -1.97
C ARG A 148 -12.16 6.72 -0.58
N THR A 149 -12.80 7.48 0.31
CA THR A 149 -12.43 7.66 1.73
C THR A 149 -13.27 6.82 2.69
N ALA A 150 -14.21 6.04 2.15
CA ALA A 150 -15.12 5.27 2.98
C ALA A 150 -14.37 4.26 3.85
N ASP A 151 -14.83 4.10 5.09
CA ASP A 151 -14.37 3.05 5.99
C ASP A 151 -15.41 1.94 6.05
N VAL A 152 -15.01 0.73 5.67
CA VAL A 152 -15.84 -0.47 5.77
C VAL A 152 -15.43 -1.23 7.02
N ARG A 153 -16.31 -1.19 8.01
CA ARG A 153 -16.13 -1.78 9.34
C ARG A 153 -16.70 -3.19 9.34
N MET A 154 -15.83 -4.19 9.47
CA MET A 154 -16.18 -5.60 9.56
C MET A 154 -15.97 -6.06 11.01
N SER A 155 -17.07 -6.18 11.76
CA SER A 155 -17.05 -6.53 13.19
C SER A 155 -17.38 -8.00 13.42
N VAL A 156 -16.68 -8.64 14.36
CA VAL A 156 -17.11 -9.94 14.90
C VAL A 156 -18.10 -9.68 16.03
N THR A 157 -19.32 -10.21 15.89
CA THR A 157 -20.46 -9.90 16.76
C THR A 157 -20.94 -11.10 17.58
N ALA A 158 -20.58 -12.32 17.17
CA ALA A 158 -20.76 -13.52 17.97
C ALA A 158 -19.71 -14.57 17.61
N VAL A 159 -19.24 -15.31 18.62
CA VAL A 159 -18.41 -16.49 18.46
C VAL A 159 -19.02 -17.61 19.31
N GLU A 160 -19.32 -18.74 18.70
CA GLU A 160 -19.73 -19.96 19.39
C GLU A 160 -18.67 -21.03 19.14
N GLY A 161 -18.20 -21.73 20.17
CA GLY A 161 -17.20 -22.77 20.02
C GLY A 161 -16.66 -23.28 21.35
N PRO A 162 -15.80 -24.32 21.33
CA PRO A 162 -15.27 -24.96 22.53
C PRO A 162 -14.16 -24.16 23.23
N GLY A 163 -13.61 -23.14 22.59
CA GLY A 163 -12.48 -22.36 23.09
C GLY A 163 -12.56 -20.89 22.70
N ARG A 164 -11.43 -20.22 22.84
CA ARG A 164 -11.25 -18.81 22.56
C ARG A 164 -10.83 -18.63 21.10
N PHE A 165 -11.34 -17.57 20.48
CA PHE A 165 -11.03 -17.08 19.16
C PHE A 165 -10.32 -15.73 19.24
N ALA A 166 -9.29 -15.54 18.43
CA ALA A 166 -8.71 -14.24 18.16
C ALA A 166 -8.30 -14.14 16.69
N ALA A 167 -8.41 -12.95 16.11
CA ALA A 167 -7.74 -12.63 14.86
C ALA A 167 -6.89 -11.36 15.02
N TYR A 168 -5.67 -11.42 14.52
CA TYR A 168 -4.70 -10.36 14.75
C TYR A 168 -3.68 -10.31 13.63
N LEU A 169 -3.17 -9.10 13.37
CA LEU A 169 -1.94 -8.94 12.62
C LEU A 169 -0.76 -9.00 13.57
N THR A 170 0.32 -9.66 13.17
CA THR A 170 1.62 -9.39 13.81
C THR A 170 2.35 -8.40 12.95
N ASP A 171 2.69 -7.24 13.48
CA ASP A 171 3.52 -6.26 12.79
C ASP A 171 4.99 -6.72 12.68
N ALA A 172 5.75 -5.93 11.93
CA ALA A 172 7.18 -6.05 11.72
C ALA A 172 8.03 -6.31 12.96
N LEU A 173 7.65 -5.67 14.06
CA LEU A 173 8.39 -5.67 15.32
C LEU A 173 7.92 -6.83 16.21
N GLY A 174 7.12 -7.73 15.65
CA GLY A 174 6.49 -8.82 16.35
C GLY A 174 5.36 -8.36 17.27
N GLN A 175 4.85 -7.12 17.14
CA GLN A 175 3.75 -6.64 17.96
C GLN A 175 2.43 -7.12 17.37
N PRO A 176 1.58 -7.78 18.16
CA PRO A 176 0.26 -8.14 17.73
C PRO A 176 -0.65 -6.90 17.76
N LYS A 177 -1.23 -6.56 16.60
CA LYS A 177 -2.40 -5.71 16.49
C LYS A 177 -3.64 -6.60 16.42
N VAL A 178 -4.34 -6.69 17.53
CA VAL A 178 -5.54 -7.52 17.66
C VAL A 178 -6.73 -6.81 17.01
N TYR A 179 -7.44 -7.55 16.15
CA TYR A 179 -8.65 -7.08 15.46
C TYR A 179 -9.90 -7.67 16.08
N TYR A 180 -9.84 -8.94 16.46
CA TYR A 180 -10.91 -9.66 17.14
C TYR A 180 -10.31 -10.41 18.33
N ASP A 181 -10.90 -10.26 19.51
CA ASP A 181 -10.56 -10.98 20.73
C ASP A 181 -11.84 -11.42 21.45
N SER A 182 -12.12 -12.71 21.45
CA SER A 182 -13.29 -13.22 22.19
C SER A 182 -13.02 -13.36 23.70
N THR A 183 -11.79 -13.13 24.17
CA THR A 183 -11.37 -13.44 25.54
C THR A 183 -11.74 -12.37 26.56
N ASP A 184 -11.84 -11.11 26.13
CA ASP A 184 -12.32 -9.98 26.91
C ASP A 184 -13.79 -9.62 26.62
N GLY A 185 -14.41 -10.37 25.70
CA GLY A 185 -15.81 -10.24 25.29
C GLY A 185 -15.96 -9.30 24.11
N LEU A 186 -16.86 -9.63 23.18
CA LEU A 186 -17.01 -8.90 21.92
C LEU A 186 -17.66 -7.52 22.14
N THR A 187 -16.99 -6.47 21.67
CA THR A 187 -17.41 -5.07 21.74
C THR A 187 -17.26 -4.37 20.37
N ASP A 188 -17.49 -3.05 20.32
CA ASP A 188 -17.24 -2.26 19.11
C ASP A 188 -15.74 -2.15 18.75
N ALA A 189 -14.84 -2.61 19.63
CA ALA A 189 -13.40 -2.71 19.37
C ALA A 189 -13.03 -3.92 18.50
N ASP A 190 -13.89 -4.94 18.44
CA ASP A 190 -13.69 -6.16 17.64
C ASP A 190 -14.03 -5.91 16.17
N VAL A 191 -13.23 -5.08 15.53
CA VAL A 191 -13.50 -4.52 14.20
C VAL A 191 -12.24 -4.43 13.36
N ALA A 192 -12.33 -4.95 12.15
CA ALA A 192 -11.41 -4.60 11.07
C ALA A 192 -12.01 -3.47 10.24
N VAL A 193 -11.17 -2.50 9.88
CA VAL A 193 -11.56 -1.38 9.02
C VAL A 193 -10.74 -1.47 7.74
N LEU A 194 -11.43 -1.58 6.62
CA LEU A 194 -10.85 -1.67 5.29
C LEU A 194 -11.44 -0.59 4.39
N PRO A 195 -10.64 -0.03 3.47
CA PRO A 195 -11.16 0.77 2.36
C PRO A 195 -12.07 -0.06 1.44
N PRO A 196 -12.85 0.58 0.55
CA PRO A 196 -13.48 -0.11 -0.57
C PRO A 196 -12.46 -0.79 -1.47
N ASP A 197 -12.87 -1.90 -2.08
CA ASP A 197 -12.05 -2.67 -3.03
C ASP A 197 -10.68 -3.12 -2.47
N ALA A 198 -10.65 -3.36 -1.16
CA ALA A 198 -9.44 -3.70 -0.42
C ALA A 198 -9.60 -5.05 0.29
N HIS A 199 -8.50 -5.77 0.44
CA HIS A 199 -8.44 -6.95 1.29
C HIS A 199 -7.20 -6.92 2.19
N THR A 200 -7.19 -7.75 3.24
CA THR A 200 -6.07 -7.89 4.18
C THR A 200 -6.03 -9.29 4.77
N HIS A 201 -4.85 -9.75 5.17
CA HIS A 201 -4.62 -11.10 5.67
C HIS A 201 -4.26 -11.11 7.15
N LEU A 202 -4.90 -11.95 7.95
CA LEU A 202 -4.73 -11.98 9.41
C LEU A 202 -4.21 -13.34 9.90
N ASN A 203 -3.68 -13.38 11.12
CA ASN A 203 -3.61 -14.64 11.86
C ASN A 203 -5.00 -14.92 12.43
N TRP A 204 -5.50 -16.14 12.26
CA TRP A 204 -6.76 -16.61 12.83
C TRP A 204 -6.47 -17.73 13.80
N SER A 205 -6.63 -17.48 15.11
CA SER A 205 -6.16 -18.37 16.16
C SER A 205 -7.30 -18.88 17.04
N PHE A 206 -7.28 -20.17 17.33
CA PHE A 206 -8.28 -20.89 18.11
C PHE A 206 -7.63 -21.68 19.24
N SER A 207 -8.15 -21.55 20.46
CA SER A 207 -7.49 -22.12 21.64
C SER A 207 -7.85 -23.57 21.98
N ALA A 208 -8.78 -24.19 21.24
CA ALA A 208 -9.22 -25.56 21.46
C ALA A 208 -9.78 -26.17 20.16
N PRO A 209 -9.68 -27.49 19.97
CA PRO A 209 -10.26 -28.15 18.80
C PRO A 209 -11.78 -28.30 18.94
N GLY A 210 -12.48 -28.19 17.80
CA GLY A 210 -13.91 -28.42 17.63
C GLY A 210 -14.52 -27.51 16.57
N GLU A 211 -15.86 -27.49 16.51
CA GLU A 211 -16.61 -26.63 15.59
C GLU A 211 -16.78 -25.23 16.19
N TYR A 212 -16.39 -24.20 15.44
CA TYR A 212 -16.67 -22.80 15.76
C TYR A 212 -17.64 -22.18 14.76
N ARG A 213 -18.43 -21.20 15.22
CA ARG A 213 -19.26 -20.32 14.38
C ARG A 213 -18.89 -18.88 14.70
N VAL A 214 -18.39 -18.15 13.71
CA VAL A 214 -17.99 -16.75 13.84
C VAL A 214 -18.95 -15.90 13.00
N THR A 215 -19.72 -15.04 13.66
CA THR A 215 -20.69 -14.13 13.02
C THR A 215 -20.08 -12.76 12.81
N MET A 216 -19.94 -12.38 11.55
CA MET A 216 -19.44 -11.09 11.13
C MET A 216 -20.59 -10.17 10.72
N THR A 217 -20.50 -8.89 11.07
CA THR A 217 -21.43 -7.84 10.65
C THR A 217 -20.65 -6.70 10.03
N ALA A 218 -21.11 -6.20 8.88
CA ALA A 218 -20.43 -5.14 8.17
C ALA A 218 -21.24 -3.83 8.19
N ARG A 219 -20.54 -2.70 8.27
CA ARG A 219 -21.08 -1.34 8.12
C ARG A 219 -20.15 -0.53 7.23
N VAL A 220 -20.69 0.42 6.48
CA VAL A 220 -19.90 1.37 5.70
C VAL A 220 -20.13 2.78 6.23
N ASP A 221 -19.04 3.45 6.59
CA ASP A 221 -19.00 4.89 6.83
C ASP A 221 -18.50 5.55 5.53
N ALA A 222 -19.28 6.46 4.95
CA ALA A 222 -18.92 7.10 3.70
C ALA A 222 -17.85 8.20 3.88
N GLY A 223 -17.48 8.57 5.11
CA GLY A 223 -16.48 9.60 5.36
C GLY A 223 -16.93 11.02 4.97
N ASP A 224 -18.21 11.21 4.62
CA ASP A 224 -18.82 12.48 4.21
C ASP A 224 -19.66 13.14 5.33
N GLY A 225 -19.57 12.60 6.55
CA GLY A 225 -20.34 13.04 7.71
C GLY A 225 -21.75 12.44 7.81
N THR A 226 -22.16 11.58 6.88
CA THR A 226 -23.40 10.80 7.03
C THR A 226 -23.23 9.66 8.05
N PRO A 227 -24.30 9.26 8.76
CA PRO A 227 -24.21 8.14 9.69
C PRO A 227 -23.83 6.83 9.00
N PRO A 228 -22.98 5.97 9.61
CA PRO A 228 -22.60 4.69 9.04
C PRO A 228 -23.81 3.82 8.69
N ARG A 229 -23.83 3.32 7.44
CA ARG A 229 -24.91 2.47 6.92
C ARG A 229 -24.60 1.00 7.22
N GLN A 230 -25.59 0.28 7.73
CA GLN A 230 -25.47 -1.17 7.89
C GLN A 230 -25.50 -1.87 6.52
N LEU A 231 -24.57 -2.82 6.33
CA LEU A 231 -24.55 -3.75 5.21
C LEU A 231 -25.24 -5.04 5.67
N GLY A 232 -24.59 -6.19 5.57
CA GLY A 232 -25.13 -7.47 6.02
C GLY A 232 -24.40 -8.08 7.19
N SER A 233 -24.84 -9.30 7.53
CA SER A 233 -24.19 -10.18 8.50
C SER A 233 -24.15 -11.59 7.94
N GLY A 234 -23.11 -12.34 8.29
CA GLY A 234 -22.91 -13.72 7.89
C GLY A 234 -22.17 -14.51 8.96
N THR A 235 -22.50 -15.79 9.09
CA THR A 235 -21.84 -16.70 10.04
C THR A 235 -21.02 -17.72 9.28
N PHE A 236 -19.73 -17.77 9.55
CA PHE A 236 -18.79 -18.72 8.99
C PHE A 236 -18.54 -19.85 9.99
N ALA A 237 -18.52 -21.09 9.50
CA ALA A 237 -18.18 -22.25 10.30
C ALA A 237 -16.69 -22.60 10.15
N PHE A 238 -16.03 -22.95 11.25
CA PHE A 238 -14.65 -23.41 11.26
C PHE A 238 -14.58 -24.82 11.87
N ALA A 239 -13.88 -25.72 11.21
CA ALA A 239 -13.54 -27.05 11.73
C ALA A 239 -12.09 -27.01 12.25
N VAL A 240 -11.93 -26.86 13.56
CA VAL A 240 -10.62 -26.64 14.19
C VAL A 240 -10.10 -27.95 14.79
N GLY A 241 -9.02 -28.51 14.27
CA GLY A 241 -8.42 -29.74 14.80
C GLY A 241 -9.36 -30.96 14.81
N VAL A 242 -10.38 -30.95 13.96
CA VAL A 242 -11.40 -32.01 13.84
C VAL A 242 -11.65 -32.33 12.37
N ASP A 243 -12.22 -33.49 12.07
CA ASP A 243 -12.60 -33.84 10.69
C ASP A 243 -13.69 -32.87 10.18
N PRO A 244 -13.40 -32.04 9.16
CA PRO A 244 -14.35 -31.05 8.66
C PRO A 244 -15.62 -31.69 8.07
N ARG A 245 -15.57 -32.97 7.69
CA ARG A 245 -16.75 -33.71 7.19
C ARG A 245 -17.86 -33.81 8.22
N GLY A 246 -17.52 -33.79 9.52
CA GLY A 246 -18.50 -33.76 10.61
C GLY A 246 -19.23 -32.41 10.74
N THR A 247 -18.64 -31.34 10.22
CA THR A 247 -19.15 -29.96 10.26
C THR A 247 -19.97 -29.60 9.00
N LEU A 248 -19.81 -30.35 7.91
CA LEU A 248 -20.63 -30.22 6.70
C LEU A 248 -22.08 -30.66 7.01
N ARG A 249 -22.99 -29.71 7.20
CA ARG A 249 -24.35 -29.97 7.68
C ARG A 249 -25.36 -30.32 6.58
N ASP A 250 -25.01 -30.07 5.33
CA ASP A 250 -25.74 -30.50 4.15
C ASP A 250 -24.81 -30.53 2.92
N GLY A 251 -25.14 -31.29 1.88
CA GLY A 251 -24.34 -31.39 0.65
C GLY A 251 -24.22 -30.09 -0.16
N ARG A 252 -24.58 -28.93 0.42
CA ARG A 252 -24.44 -27.59 -0.14
C ARG A 252 -23.29 -26.81 0.49
N THR A 253 -22.83 -27.22 1.67
CA THR A 253 -21.64 -26.65 2.31
C THR A 253 -20.37 -27.04 1.55
N ARG A 254 -19.48 -26.07 1.35
CA ARG A 254 -18.19 -26.23 0.67
C ARG A 254 -17.06 -26.16 1.69
N LEU A 255 -16.11 -27.09 1.56
CA LEU A 255 -14.89 -27.09 2.35
C LEU A 255 -13.86 -26.14 1.74
N LEU A 256 -13.23 -25.35 2.60
CA LEU A 256 -12.13 -24.45 2.29
C LEU A 256 -10.91 -24.91 3.09
N ASP A 257 -9.97 -25.60 2.45
CA ASP A 257 -8.85 -26.30 3.10
C ASP A 257 -7.46 -25.99 2.49
N ALA A 258 -7.43 -25.27 1.37
CA ALA A 258 -6.20 -24.85 0.69
C ALA A 258 -6.43 -23.57 -0.14
N GLY A 259 -5.33 -22.98 -0.59
CA GLY A 259 -5.34 -21.77 -1.42
C GLY A 259 -5.63 -20.51 -0.63
N HIS A 260 -6.18 -19.53 -1.33
CA HIS A 260 -6.49 -18.20 -0.81
C HIS A 260 -8.01 -18.01 -0.68
N THR A 261 -8.43 -17.46 0.45
CA THR A 261 -9.82 -17.10 0.70
C THR A 261 -9.93 -15.84 1.54
N ASP A 262 -10.85 -14.95 1.18
CA ASP A 262 -11.23 -13.82 2.00
C ASP A 262 -12.64 -13.99 2.56
N LEU A 263 -12.83 -13.69 3.84
CA LEU A 263 -14.16 -13.43 4.39
C LEU A 263 -14.55 -12.01 4.01
N ALA A 264 -15.48 -11.88 3.07
CA ALA A 264 -15.73 -10.65 2.34
C ALA A 264 -17.11 -10.05 2.62
N VAL A 265 -17.22 -8.74 2.40
CA VAL A 265 -18.50 -8.04 2.26
C VAL A 265 -18.58 -7.34 0.90
N ASP A 266 -19.73 -7.42 0.26
CA ASP A 266 -20.03 -6.71 -0.98
C ASP A 266 -20.80 -5.42 -0.69
N LEU A 267 -20.30 -4.27 -1.15
CA LEU A 267 -20.86 -2.96 -0.82
C LEU A 267 -22.18 -2.66 -1.55
N ASP A 268 -22.42 -3.29 -2.69
CA ASP A 268 -23.60 -3.07 -3.54
C ASP A 268 -24.79 -3.88 -3.06
N THR A 269 -24.55 -5.15 -2.71
CA THR A 269 -25.56 -6.11 -2.25
C THR A 269 -25.69 -6.16 -0.73
N GLY A 270 -24.65 -5.71 -0.01
CA GLY A 270 -24.53 -5.88 1.44
C GLY A 270 -24.24 -7.31 1.88
N GLN A 271 -24.03 -8.26 0.96
CA GLN A 271 -23.86 -9.67 1.31
C GLN A 271 -22.50 -9.91 1.96
N VAL A 272 -22.49 -10.74 3.02
CA VAL A 272 -21.27 -11.31 3.61
C VAL A 272 -21.06 -12.72 3.06
N PHE A 273 -19.87 -13.01 2.53
CA PHE A 273 -19.56 -14.23 1.78
C PHE A 273 -18.07 -14.61 1.93
N ALA A 274 -17.69 -15.81 1.50
CA ALA A 274 -16.29 -16.19 1.32
C ALA A 274 -15.94 -16.05 -0.17
N ARG A 275 -14.91 -15.26 -0.47
CA ARG A 275 -14.34 -15.12 -1.81
C ARG A 275 -13.18 -16.09 -1.93
N THR A 276 -13.22 -16.98 -2.92
CA THR A 276 -12.20 -18.03 -3.08
C THR A 276 -11.66 -18.02 -4.51
N ASP A 277 -10.36 -18.23 -4.65
CA ASP A 277 -9.72 -18.27 -5.98
C ASP A 277 -10.19 -19.46 -6.81
N GLU A 278 -10.44 -20.61 -6.15
CA GLU A 278 -10.79 -21.87 -6.83
C GLU A 278 -12.29 -22.09 -7.02
N GLN A 279 -13.11 -21.63 -6.08
CA GLN A 279 -14.54 -21.97 -5.99
C GLN A 279 -15.46 -20.77 -6.20
N GLY A 280 -14.90 -19.57 -6.43
CA GLY A 280 -15.63 -18.31 -6.56
C GLY A 280 -16.25 -17.86 -5.24
N ASP A 281 -17.35 -17.10 -5.33
CA ASP A 281 -18.03 -16.56 -4.15
C ASP A 281 -19.03 -17.55 -3.57
N LEU A 282 -18.91 -17.78 -2.26
CA LEU A 282 -19.74 -18.71 -1.51
C LEU A 282 -20.42 -17.99 -0.34
N PRO A 283 -21.75 -18.06 -0.18
CA PRO A 283 -22.43 -17.42 0.95
C PRO A 283 -21.85 -17.90 2.30
N ALA A 284 -21.75 -17.00 3.29
CA ALA A 284 -21.11 -17.31 4.57
C ALA A 284 -21.65 -18.59 5.25
N GLY A 285 -22.97 -18.79 5.21
CA GLY A 285 -23.62 -19.98 5.79
C GLY A 285 -23.45 -21.28 4.97
N GLN A 286 -22.73 -21.25 3.85
CA GLN A 286 -22.49 -22.39 2.96
C GLN A 286 -21.00 -22.78 2.88
N VAL A 287 -20.17 -22.29 3.81
CA VAL A 287 -18.76 -22.66 3.86
C VAL A 287 -18.36 -23.22 5.22
N VAL A 288 -17.38 -24.12 5.19
CA VAL A 288 -16.64 -24.60 6.34
C VAL A 288 -15.17 -24.36 6.07
N VAL A 289 -14.53 -23.57 6.92
CA VAL A 289 -13.09 -23.31 6.91
C VAL A 289 -12.38 -24.41 7.70
N ASP A 290 -11.45 -25.11 7.07
CA ASP A 290 -10.61 -26.10 7.74
C ASP A 290 -9.45 -25.42 8.48
N VAL A 291 -9.26 -25.76 9.75
CA VAL A 291 -8.09 -25.36 10.54
C VAL A 291 -7.43 -26.63 11.09
N PRO A 292 -6.59 -27.30 10.29
CA PRO A 292 -6.12 -28.66 10.59
C PRO A 292 -5.08 -28.71 11.71
N ASP A 293 -4.79 -29.91 12.26
CA ASP A 293 -3.77 -30.10 13.32
C ASP A 293 -2.34 -29.71 12.89
N ARG A 294 -2.07 -29.67 11.59
CA ARG A 294 -0.82 -29.15 11.04
C ARG A 294 -0.69 -27.62 11.15
N ALA A 295 -1.80 -26.94 11.46
CA ALA A 295 -1.84 -25.51 11.78
C ALA A 295 -1.61 -25.25 13.28
N ILE A 296 -1.21 -26.26 14.06
CA ILE A 296 -0.92 -26.08 15.48
C ILE A 296 0.35 -25.26 15.66
N GLU A 297 0.22 -24.18 16.43
CA GLU A 297 1.30 -23.33 16.89
C GLU A 297 1.35 -23.33 18.43
N GLU A 298 2.47 -22.88 19.01
CA GLU A 298 2.58 -22.64 20.45
C GLU A 298 2.53 -21.15 20.74
N VAL A 299 1.79 -20.75 21.78
CA VAL A 299 1.75 -19.36 22.23
C VAL A 299 3.17 -18.91 22.60
N PRO A 300 3.68 -17.81 22.02
CA PRO A 300 5.02 -17.30 22.32
C PRO A 300 5.21 -17.00 23.82
N ASP A 301 6.44 -17.19 24.31
CA ASP A 301 6.85 -16.70 25.63
C ASP A 301 7.12 -15.18 25.58
N ASP A 302 6.04 -14.46 25.28
CA ASP A 302 6.02 -13.02 25.14
C ASP A 302 4.66 -12.49 25.59
N THR A 303 4.69 -11.60 26.57
CA THR A 303 3.48 -11.02 27.18
C THR A 303 2.58 -10.29 26.19
N ARG A 304 3.12 -9.85 25.04
CA ARG A 304 2.32 -9.25 23.97
C ARG A 304 1.29 -10.21 23.38
N PHE A 305 1.58 -11.52 23.42
CA PHE A 305 0.70 -12.57 22.91
C PHE A 305 -0.16 -13.23 23.99
N ALA A 306 -0.23 -12.65 25.19
CA ALA A 306 -0.98 -13.21 26.32
C ALA A 306 -2.49 -13.37 26.03
N PHE A 307 -3.04 -12.60 25.08
CA PHE A 307 -4.42 -12.76 24.61
C PHE A 307 -4.67 -14.16 24.00
N LEU A 308 -3.65 -14.77 23.38
CA LEU A 308 -3.73 -16.14 22.85
C LEU A 308 -3.72 -17.21 23.96
N GLY A 309 -3.15 -16.93 25.13
CA GLY A 309 -3.06 -17.86 26.25
C GLY A 309 -1.75 -17.81 27.02
N ALA A 310 -1.49 -18.85 27.81
CA ALA A 310 -0.23 -18.98 28.52
C ALA A 310 0.89 -19.42 27.55
N PRO A 311 2.14 -18.96 27.74
CA PRO A 311 3.28 -19.40 26.95
C PRO A 311 3.38 -20.93 26.82
N GLY A 312 3.67 -21.41 25.61
CA GLY A 312 3.80 -22.84 25.29
C GLY A 312 2.48 -23.61 25.21
N THR A 313 1.33 -22.96 25.39
CA THR A 313 0.04 -23.61 25.13
C THR A 313 -0.21 -23.71 23.63
N LYS A 314 -0.86 -24.80 23.22
CA LYS A 314 -1.17 -25.04 21.81
C LYS A 314 -2.38 -24.25 21.36
N VAL A 315 -2.28 -23.65 20.18
CA VAL A 315 -3.36 -22.99 19.46
C VAL A 315 -3.40 -23.52 18.03
N TRP A 316 -4.56 -23.52 17.40
CA TRP A 316 -4.71 -23.81 15.97
C TRP A 316 -4.79 -22.49 15.25
N GLN A 317 -3.83 -22.23 14.36
CA GLN A 317 -3.67 -20.93 13.74
C GLN A 317 -3.52 -21.03 12.24
N LEU A 318 -4.45 -20.43 11.50
CA LEU A 318 -4.19 -20.07 10.10
C LEU A 318 -3.30 -18.82 10.14
N PRO A 319 -2.04 -18.92 9.68
CA PRO A 319 -1.09 -17.82 9.82
C PRO A 319 -1.43 -16.73 8.82
N GLN A 320 -1.18 -15.48 9.21
CA GLN A 320 -0.96 -14.45 8.19
C GLN A 320 0.28 -14.89 7.39
N ALA A 321 0.17 -14.97 6.08
CA ALA A 321 1.31 -15.34 5.24
C ALA A 321 2.33 -14.18 5.12
N VAL A 322 1.90 -12.99 5.54
CA VAL A 322 2.50 -11.70 5.30
C VAL A 322 2.48 -10.91 6.61
N LEU A 323 3.66 -10.52 7.14
CA LEU A 323 3.74 -9.83 8.44
C LEU A 323 3.41 -8.34 8.31
N GLY A 324 2.57 -7.84 9.22
CA GLY A 324 2.10 -6.47 9.41
C GLY A 324 0.97 -6.03 8.50
N LYS A 325 0.59 -4.75 8.58
CA LYS A 325 -0.60 -4.27 7.86
C LYS A 325 -0.35 -4.28 6.36
N HIS A 326 -1.09 -5.14 5.68
CA HIS A 326 -1.08 -5.32 4.23
C HIS A 326 -2.50 -5.20 3.76
N VAL A 327 -2.83 -4.02 3.23
CA VAL A 327 -4.13 -3.76 2.63
C VAL A 327 -3.87 -3.51 1.17
N HIS A 328 -4.32 -4.41 0.31
CA HIS A 328 -4.08 -4.35 -1.13
C HIS A 328 -5.40 -4.40 -1.90
N GLY A 329 -5.35 -3.92 -3.14
CA GLY A 329 -6.45 -4.03 -4.08
C GLY A 329 -6.23 -5.21 -5.02
N GLU A 330 -7.18 -5.43 -5.93
CA GLU A 330 -7.05 -6.49 -6.94
C GLU A 330 -5.92 -6.23 -7.96
N ILE A 331 -5.40 -5.00 -7.99
CA ILE A 331 -4.40 -4.53 -8.96
C ILE A 331 -3.13 -4.14 -8.22
N ASP A 332 -1.98 -4.57 -8.74
CA ASP A 332 -0.66 -4.13 -8.26
C ASP A 332 -0.54 -2.60 -8.46
N PRO A 333 -0.23 -1.81 -7.39
CA PRO A 333 -0.12 -0.36 -7.49
C PRO A 333 1.14 0.16 -8.18
N HIS A 334 2.17 -0.66 -8.41
CA HIS A 334 3.52 -0.22 -8.81
C HIS A 334 3.67 0.02 -10.31
N LEU A 335 2.67 0.64 -10.94
CA LEU A 335 2.54 0.79 -12.40
C LEU A 335 3.78 1.45 -13.03
N TRP A 336 4.42 2.39 -12.34
CA TRP A 336 5.59 3.13 -12.87
C TRP A 336 6.81 2.23 -13.13
N GLN A 337 6.83 1.00 -12.63
CA GLN A 337 7.89 0.04 -12.92
C GLN A 337 7.87 -0.43 -14.40
N ASP A 338 6.77 -0.17 -15.13
CA ASP A 338 6.76 -0.15 -16.60
C ASP A 338 6.86 1.30 -17.11
N VAL A 339 7.91 1.58 -17.90
CA VAL A 339 8.14 2.90 -18.50
C VAL A 339 6.99 3.34 -19.41
N ARG A 340 6.26 2.40 -20.02
CA ARG A 340 5.08 2.70 -20.82
C ARG A 340 3.91 3.21 -19.98
N ASN A 341 3.74 2.69 -18.76
CA ASN A 341 2.74 3.21 -17.82
C ASN A 341 3.13 4.60 -17.29
N ALA A 342 4.42 4.86 -17.06
CA ALA A 342 4.89 6.20 -16.69
C ALA A 342 4.65 7.23 -17.81
N ARG A 343 4.68 6.82 -19.10
CA ARG A 343 4.26 7.68 -20.22
C ARG A 343 2.78 8.06 -20.13
N ALA A 344 1.91 7.09 -19.84
CA ALA A 344 0.50 7.35 -19.63
C ALA A 344 0.25 8.29 -18.44
N TYR A 345 1.01 8.15 -17.35
CA TYR A 345 0.97 9.09 -16.21
C TYR A 345 1.33 10.52 -16.66
N ALA A 346 2.38 10.69 -17.46
CA ALA A 346 2.79 12.00 -17.96
C ALA A 346 1.69 12.66 -18.83
N GLU A 347 0.97 11.88 -19.64
CA GLU A 347 -0.15 12.37 -20.45
C GLU A 347 -1.33 12.83 -19.58
N VAL A 348 -1.72 12.03 -18.57
CA VAL A 348 -2.75 12.41 -17.58
C VAL A 348 -2.38 13.71 -16.87
N ILE A 349 -1.12 13.85 -16.45
CA ILE A 349 -0.60 15.05 -15.78
C ILE A 349 -0.73 16.26 -16.71
N ALA A 350 -0.26 16.16 -17.95
CA ALA A 350 -0.28 17.27 -18.90
C ALA A 350 -1.70 17.75 -19.20
N ASP A 351 -2.63 16.82 -19.43
CA ASP A 351 -4.03 17.14 -19.68
C ASP A 351 -4.70 17.79 -18.47
N THR A 352 -4.33 17.36 -17.26
CA THR A 352 -4.86 17.95 -16.02
C THR A 352 -4.29 19.35 -15.81
N LEU A 353 -2.98 19.54 -15.95
CA LEU A 353 -2.33 20.84 -15.83
C LEU A 353 -2.86 21.84 -16.87
N ALA A 354 -3.09 21.41 -18.11
CA ALA A 354 -3.66 22.25 -19.16
C ALA A 354 -5.11 22.69 -18.87
N LYS A 355 -5.88 21.90 -18.12
CA LYS A 355 -7.23 22.29 -17.65
C LYS A 355 -7.18 23.32 -16.53
N VAL A 356 -6.23 23.18 -15.61
CA VAL A 356 -6.05 24.07 -14.45
C VAL A 356 -5.41 25.40 -14.86
N ASP A 357 -4.41 25.36 -15.74
CA ASP A 357 -3.75 26.53 -16.32
C ASP A 357 -3.78 26.50 -17.86
N PRO A 358 -4.89 26.94 -18.48
CA PRO A 358 -5.01 27.01 -19.93
C PRO A 358 -3.97 27.91 -20.61
N ALA A 359 -3.42 28.91 -19.90
CA ALA A 359 -2.38 29.77 -20.43
C ALA A 359 -1.04 29.04 -20.57
N GLY A 360 -0.78 28.04 -19.72
CA GLY A 360 0.37 27.15 -19.77
C GLY A 360 0.26 25.96 -20.73
N ALA A 361 -0.93 25.68 -21.27
CA ALA A 361 -1.22 24.45 -22.03
C ALA A 361 -0.21 24.15 -23.16
N ALA A 362 0.20 25.16 -23.94
CA ALA A 362 1.19 24.97 -25.00
C ALA A 362 2.58 24.60 -24.46
N GLY A 363 2.95 25.13 -23.28
CA GLY A 363 4.19 24.79 -22.58
C GLY A 363 4.15 23.36 -22.05
N TYR A 364 3.06 22.96 -21.39
CA TYR A 364 2.88 21.60 -20.90
C TYR A 364 2.92 20.56 -22.03
N ALA A 365 2.28 20.85 -23.17
CA ALA A 365 2.34 19.98 -24.35
C ALA A 365 3.76 19.85 -24.93
N ALA A 366 4.52 20.94 -24.99
CA ALA A 366 5.90 20.91 -25.47
C ALA A 366 6.84 20.15 -24.52
N ASN A 367 6.66 20.32 -23.21
CA ASN A 367 7.40 19.58 -22.19
C ASN A 367 7.04 18.09 -22.22
N LEU A 368 5.75 17.76 -22.28
CA LEU A 368 5.26 16.39 -22.42
C LEU A 368 5.88 15.72 -23.63
N SER A 369 5.84 16.34 -24.82
CA SER A 369 6.42 15.74 -26.03
C SER A 369 7.88 15.38 -25.84
N ARG A 370 8.68 16.28 -25.24
CA ARG A 370 10.10 16.03 -24.97
C ARG A 370 10.29 14.89 -23.97
N TYR A 371 9.47 14.86 -22.93
CA TYR A 371 9.55 13.84 -21.90
C TYR A 371 9.10 12.46 -22.40
N LEU A 372 8.08 12.40 -23.27
CA LEU A 372 7.66 11.16 -23.93
C LEU A 372 8.75 10.59 -24.84
N ASP A 373 9.52 11.43 -25.51
CA ASP A 373 10.70 11.00 -26.28
C ASP A 373 11.75 10.39 -25.34
N GLU A 374 12.08 11.07 -24.24
CA GLU A 374 13.03 10.57 -23.23
C GLU A 374 12.57 9.25 -22.59
N LEU A 375 11.29 9.12 -22.25
CA LEU A 375 10.71 7.88 -21.73
C LEU A 375 10.70 6.76 -22.78
N SER A 376 10.53 7.08 -24.06
CA SER A 376 10.62 6.09 -25.14
C SER A 376 12.06 5.57 -25.30
N GLU A 377 13.05 6.46 -25.23
CA GLU A 377 14.46 6.07 -25.21
C GLU A 377 14.81 5.24 -23.97
N LEU A 378 14.26 5.62 -22.81
CA LEU A 378 14.43 4.88 -21.56
C LEU A 378 13.84 3.47 -21.65
N HIS A 379 12.62 3.31 -22.17
CA HIS A 379 12.00 2.01 -22.37
C HIS A 379 12.87 1.09 -23.26
N ALA A 380 13.37 1.64 -24.38
CA ALA A 380 14.28 0.93 -25.27
C ALA A 380 15.59 0.55 -24.57
N TYR A 381 16.14 1.46 -23.75
CA TYR A 381 17.35 1.22 -22.96
C TYR A 381 17.17 0.05 -21.98
N VAL A 382 16.12 0.08 -21.17
CA VAL A 382 15.82 -0.95 -20.17
C VAL A 382 15.63 -2.31 -20.86
N GLY A 383 14.84 -2.35 -21.93
CA GLY A 383 14.62 -3.57 -22.71
C GLY A 383 15.92 -4.12 -23.32
N ALA A 384 16.77 -3.27 -23.89
CA ALA A 384 18.04 -3.69 -24.47
C ALA A 384 19.03 -4.22 -23.43
N ARG A 385 19.06 -3.65 -22.22
CA ARG A 385 19.88 -4.15 -21.11
C ARG A 385 19.38 -5.50 -20.63
N LEU A 386 18.10 -5.62 -20.29
CA LEU A 386 17.54 -6.83 -19.69
C LEU A 386 17.45 -8.00 -20.68
N ALA A 387 17.34 -7.74 -21.99
CA ALA A 387 17.42 -8.78 -23.02
C ALA A 387 18.76 -9.55 -23.00
N ARG A 388 19.83 -8.96 -22.44
CA ARG A 388 21.17 -9.56 -22.34
C ARG A 388 21.37 -10.40 -21.09
N VAL A 389 20.39 -10.42 -20.18
CA VAL A 389 20.36 -11.37 -19.07
C VAL A 389 19.96 -12.74 -19.61
N PRO A 390 20.72 -13.82 -19.32
CA PRO A 390 20.37 -15.18 -19.72
C PRO A 390 18.96 -15.57 -19.24
N PRO A 391 18.10 -16.18 -20.07
CA PRO A 391 16.72 -16.50 -19.70
C PRO A 391 16.56 -17.28 -18.39
N ASP A 392 17.46 -18.22 -18.11
CA ASP A 392 17.49 -19.04 -16.90
C ASP A 392 17.87 -18.26 -15.62
N ARG A 393 18.36 -17.02 -15.78
CA ARG A 393 18.78 -16.13 -14.68
C ARG A 393 17.87 -14.93 -14.47
N ARG A 394 16.71 -14.88 -15.14
CA ARG A 394 15.76 -13.76 -15.05
C ARG A 394 14.81 -13.85 -13.85
N ASN A 395 15.23 -14.55 -12.80
CA ASN A 395 14.48 -14.70 -11.56
C ASN A 395 14.89 -13.62 -10.57
N LEU A 396 13.95 -12.81 -10.10
CA LEU A 396 14.16 -11.76 -9.11
C LEU A 396 13.70 -12.24 -7.75
N ILE A 397 14.55 -11.99 -6.75
CA ILE A 397 14.19 -12.06 -5.34
C ILE A 397 14.40 -10.66 -4.77
N THR A 398 13.33 -9.98 -4.38
CA THR A 398 13.35 -8.57 -3.92
C THR A 398 13.01 -8.48 -2.45
N THR A 399 13.10 -7.29 -1.83
CA THR A 399 12.61 -7.18 -0.45
C THR A 399 11.11 -7.23 -0.39
N HIS A 400 10.38 -6.51 -1.25
CA HIS A 400 8.91 -6.57 -1.32
C HIS A 400 8.35 -6.69 -2.74
N ASP A 401 7.04 -6.94 -2.82
CA ASP A 401 6.32 -7.26 -4.06
C ASP A 401 5.94 -6.00 -4.84
N ALA A 402 6.93 -5.35 -5.46
CA ALA A 402 6.75 -4.11 -6.22
C ALA A 402 7.15 -4.19 -7.69
N PHE A 403 7.65 -5.34 -8.15
CA PHE A 403 8.35 -5.44 -9.44
C PHE A 403 7.58 -6.22 -10.49
N GLY A 404 6.29 -6.50 -10.27
CA GLY A 404 5.43 -7.22 -11.20
C GLY A 404 5.39 -6.57 -12.60
N TYR A 405 5.19 -5.26 -12.66
CA TYR A 405 5.20 -4.51 -13.93
C TYR A 405 6.55 -4.53 -14.64
N LEU A 406 7.67 -4.39 -13.89
CA LEU A 406 9.01 -4.50 -14.45
C LEU A 406 9.24 -5.89 -15.07
N ALA A 407 8.84 -6.93 -14.33
CA ALA A 407 9.01 -8.31 -14.75
C ALA A 407 8.20 -8.61 -16.01
N ASN A 408 6.92 -8.22 -16.02
CA ASN A 408 6.04 -8.38 -17.18
C ASN A 408 6.54 -7.60 -18.41
N ALA A 409 6.97 -6.35 -18.23
CA ALA A 409 7.39 -5.49 -19.34
C ALA A 409 8.70 -5.95 -20.00
N TYR A 410 9.62 -6.53 -19.22
CA TYR A 410 10.98 -6.82 -19.68
C TYR A 410 11.38 -8.30 -19.60
N GLY A 411 10.40 -9.19 -19.40
CA GLY A 411 10.58 -10.64 -19.49
C GLY A 411 11.41 -11.22 -18.34
N LEU A 412 11.15 -10.74 -17.12
CA LEU A 412 11.68 -11.32 -15.88
C LEU A 412 10.60 -12.11 -15.15
N THR A 413 10.98 -12.80 -14.09
CA THR A 413 10.07 -13.57 -13.22
C THR A 413 10.33 -13.20 -11.78
N ILE A 414 9.27 -12.84 -11.03
CA ILE A 414 9.36 -12.64 -9.59
C ILE A 414 9.32 -14.04 -8.95
N ALA A 415 10.44 -14.47 -8.40
CA ALA A 415 10.58 -15.79 -7.82
C ALA A 415 10.36 -15.79 -6.29
N GLY A 416 10.34 -14.61 -5.68
CA GLY A 416 9.94 -14.40 -4.30
C GLY A 416 10.30 -13.01 -3.79
N PHE A 417 9.82 -12.68 -2.60
CA PHE A 417 10.18 -11.48 -1.87
C PHE A 417 10.36 -11.80 -0.38
N VAL A 418 11.12 -10.96 0.34
CA VAL A 418 11.48 -11.19 1.74
C VAL A 418 10.37 -10.79 2.71
N VAL A 419 9.78 -9.63 2.48
CA VAL A 419 8.71 -9.02 3.27
C VAL A 419 7.74 -8.33 2.31
N PRO A 420 6.43 -8.51 2.43
CA PRO A 420 5.54 -7.92 1.43
C PRO A 420 5.34 -6.41 1.68
N ASN A 421 5.76 -5.92 2.86
CA ASN A 421 5.81 -4.51 3.21
C ASN A 421 7.25 -4.15 3.60
N PRO A 422 7.83 -3.15 2.93
CA PRO A 422 9.22 -2.77 3.07
C PRO A 422 9.57 -2.20 4.46
N ALA A 423 8.61 -1.60 5.18
CA ALA A 423 8.82 -1.02 6.51
C ALA A 423 9.15 -2.06 7.60
N GLN A 424 9.20 -3.36 7.27
CA GLN A 424 9.15 -4.46 8.22
C GLN A 424 10.39 -5.39 8.17
N GLU A 425 10.83 -5.92 9.32
CA GLU A 425 11.88 -6.96 9.37
C GLU A 425 11.25 -8.38 9.24
N PRO A 426 11.91 -9.33 8.54
CA PRO A 426 11.36 -10.69 8.33
C PRO A 426 11.47 -11.60 9.57
N SER A 427 10.46 -12.45 9.80
CA SER A 427 10.45 -13.51 10.85
C SER A 427 11.36 -14.70 10.54
N ALA A 428 11.68 -15.52 11.55
CA ALA A 428 12.49 -16.74 11.43
C ALA A 428 11.95 -17.76 10.40
N ALA A 429 10.63 -17.90 10.28
CA ALA A 429 10.01 -18.75 9.26
C ALA A 429 10.23 -18.19 7.85
N GLN A 430 10.07 -16.87 7.67
CA GLN A 430 10.35 -16.20 6.40
C GLN A 430 11.84 -16.26 6.05
N VAL A 431 12.73 -16.14 7.05
CA VAL A 431 14.18 -16.36 6.85
C VAL A 431 14.44 -17.77 6.33
N THR A 432 13.77 -18.78 6.91
CA THR A 432 13.93 -20.18 6.51
C THR A 432 13.41 -20.42 5.10
N LYS A 433 12.19 -19.97 4.79
CA LYS A 433 11.60 -20.06 3.44
C LYS A 433 12.48 -19.35 2.41
N LEU A 434 12.92 -18.12 2.70
CA LEU A 434 13.86 -17.37 1.86
C LEU A 434 15.18 -18.13 1.67
N THR A 435 15.72 -18.74 2.72
CA THR A 435 16.94 -19.56 2.66
C THR A 435 16.75 -20.76 1.74
N GLU A 436 15.61 -21.43 1.79
CA GLU A 436 15.26 -22.55 0.91
C GLU A 436 15.07 -22.07 -0.54
N THR A 437 14.32 -21.00 -0.75
CA THR A 437 14.10 -20.38 -2.06
C THR A 437 15.40 -19.98 -2.75
N ILE A 438 16.30 -19.26 -2.06
CA ILE A 438 17.60 -18.85 -2.63
C ILE A 438 18.46 -20.10 -2.97
N ARG A 439 18.43 -21.14 -2.13
CA ARG A 439 19.16 -22.38 -2.35
C ARG A 439 18.65 -23.15 -3.57
N ASP A 440 17.33 -23.27 -3.72
CA ASP A 440 16.70 -24.09 -4.75
C ASP A 440 16.73 -23.41 -6.12
N LEU A 441 16.47 -22.11 -6.17
CA LEU A 441 16.50 -21.34 -7.41
C LEU A 441 17.91 -21.07 -7.93
N ARG A 442 18.93 -21.18 -7.05
CA ARG A 442 20.35 -20.92 -7.37
C ARG A 442 20.55 -19.56 -8.05
N VAL A 443 19.85 -18.54 -7.55
CA VAL A 443 19.92 -17.18 -8.11
C VAL A 443 21.32 -16.58 -7.89
N PRO A 444 21.85 -15.80 -8.84
CA PRO A 444 23.14 -15.15 -8.69
C PRO A 444 23.10 -13.94 -7.73
N ALA A 445 21.92 -13.35 -7.54
CA ALA A 445 21.73 -12.17 -6.69
C ALA A 445 20.32 -12.10 -6.09
N VAL A 446 20.22 -11.40 -4.96
CA VAL A 446 18.99 -10.87 -4.36
C VAL A 446 19.05 -9.34 -4.40
N PHE A 447 17.88 -8.70 -4.44
CA PHE A 447 17.77 -7.26 -4.64
C PHE A 447 17.13 -6.57 -3.44
N VAL A 448 17.64 -5.39 -3.13
CA VAL A 448 17.26 -4.62 -1.95
C VAL A 448 17.08 -3.15 -2.29
N GLU A 449 15.97 -2.59 -1.84
CA GLU A 449 15.67 -1.19 -2.04
C GLU A 449 16.49 -0.31 -1.09
N PRO A 450 17.08 0.80 -1.56
CA PRO A 450 18.01 1.60 -0.75
C PRO A 450 17.45 2.07 0.58
N GLN A 451 16.18 2.52 0.61
CA GLN A 451 15.47 2.94 1.81
C GLN A 451 15.27 1.81 2.83
N LEU A 452 15.43 0.56 2.38
CA LEU A 452 15.26 -0.67 3.18
C LEU A 452 16.58 -1.37 3.43
N ALA A 453 17.65 -0.97 2.74
CA ALA A 453 18.95 -1.61 2.83
C ALA A 453 19.52 -1.59 4.26
N ALA A 454 19.18 -0.58 5.06
CA ALA A 454 19.55 -0.53 6.47
C ALA A 454 18.83 -1.61 7.31
N ARG A 455 17.60 -1.98 6.94
CA ARG A 455 16.74 -2.96 7.62
C ARG A 455 16.85 -4.38 7.04
N ALA A 456 17.40 -4.53 5.83
CA ALA A 456 17.60 -5.80 5.16
C ALA A 456 18.76 -6.66 5.74
N GLY A 457 19.09 -6.52 7.03
CA GLY A 457 20.20 -7.22 7.68
C GLY A 457 20.07 -8.74 7.62
N VAL A 458 18.84 -9.25 7.72
CA VAL A 458 18.53 -10.69 7.58
C VAL A 458 18.79 -11.18 6.17
N LEU A 459 18.20 -10.54 5.14
CA LEU A 459 18.43 -10.91 3.74
C LEU A 459 19.91 -10.87 3.39
N LYS A 460 20.63 -9.84 3.85
CA LYS A 460 22.09 -9.72 3.64
C LYS A 460 22.86 -10.90 4.24
N ARG A 461 22.50 -11.35 5.45
CA ARG A 461 23.11 -12.52 6.09
C ARG A 461 22.79 -13.81 5.34
N VAL A 462 21.51 -14.06 5.03
CA VAL A 462 21.08 -15.25 4.29
C VAL A 462 21.76 -15.33 2.93
N ALA A 463 21.81 -14.23 2.19
CA ALA A 463 22.50 -14.16 0.91
C ALA A 463 24.01 -14.42 1.06
N ALA A 464 24.66 -13.81 2.04
CA ALA A 464 26.09 -14.02 2.31
C ALA A 464 26.42 -15.48 2.66
N ASP A 465 25.60 -16.12 3.51
CA ASP A 465 25.76 -17.53 3.91
C ASP A 465 25.63 -18.50 2.73
N GLN A 466 24.90 -18.08 1.68
CA GLN A 466 24.71 -18.86 0.46
C GLN A 466 25.61 -18.42 -0.71
N GLY A 467 26.48 -17.43 -0.50
CA GLY A 467 27.36 -16.90 -1.55
C GLY A 467 26.63 -16.14 -2.66
N VAL A 468 25.43 -15.62 -2.37
CA VAL A 468 24.59 -14.85 -3.30
C VAL A 468 24.85 -13.36 -3.13
N GLN A 469 24.91 -12.63 -4.26
CA GLN A 469 25.17 -11.19 -4.22
C GLN A 469 23.94 -10.42 -3.71
N VAL A 470 24.16 -9.36 -2.95
CA VAL A 470 23.11 -8.39 -2.60
C VAL A 470 23.29 -7.17 -3.47
N CYS A 471 22.31 -6.86 -4.29
CA CYS A 471 22.32 -5.74 -5.23
C CYS A 471 21.21 -4.75 -4.90
N LEU A 472 21.37 -3.51 -5.36
CA LEU A 472 20.33 -2.50 -5.16
C LEU A 472 19.28 -2.57 -6.28
N ILE A 473 18.05 -2.22 -5.95
CA ILE A 473 16.99 -1.99 -6.93
C ILE A 473 16.06 -0.93 -6.37
N TYR A 474 15.61 0.03 -7.16
CA TYR A 474 14.73 1.09 -6.69
C TYR A 474 13.27 0.74 -6.97
N GLY A 475 12.45 0.77 -5.92
CA GLY A 475 11.01 0.49 -5.92
C GLY A 475 10.17 1.76 -5.88
N ASP A 476 9.86 2.22 -4.66
CA ASP A 476 8.90 3.30 -4.38
C ASP A 476 9.51 4.67 -4.12
N ALA A 477 10.83 4.73 -3.97
CA ALA A 477 11.52 5.93 -3.51
C ALA A 477 12.88 6.10 -4.19
N PHE A 478 13.34 7.34 -4.22
CA PHE A 478 14.66 7.75 -4.63
C PHE A 478 15.64 7.72 -3.45
N ASP A 479 16.89 8.02 -3.73
CA ASP A 479 17.87 8.38 -2.71
C ASP A 479 18.72 9.57 -3.18
N ARG A 480 19.81 9.85 -2.47
CA ARG A 480 20.71 10.96 -2.81
C ARG A 480 21.48 10.78 -4.13
N ASP A 481 21.63 9.54 -4.58
CA ASP A 481 22.47 9.15 -5.73
C ASP A 481 21.60 8.99 -6.99
N THR A 482 20.33 8.62 -6.83
CA THR A 482 19.34 8.42 -7.89
C THR A 482 18.09 9.23 -7.57
N THR A 483 17.95 10.41 -8.17
CA THR A 483 16.94 11.43 -7.78
C THR A 483 15.89 11.71 -8.86
N SER A 484 15.77 10.88 -9.89
CA SER A 484 14.75 11.01 -10.94
C SER A 484 14.28 9.66 -11.43
N TYR A 485 13.07 9.62 -11.98
CA TYR A 485 12.47 8.39 -12.50
C TYR A 485 13.33 7.78 -13.63
N VAL A 486 13.86 8.62 -14.52
CA VAL A 486 14.74 8.17 -15.61
C VAL A 486 16.04 7.56 -15.06
N ALA A 487 16.66 8.21 -14.07
CA ALA A 487 17.87 7.69 -13.43
C ALA A 487 17.60 6.38 -12.70
N MET A 488 16.45 6.28 -12.02
CA MET A 488 15.98 5.08 -11.32
C MET A 488 15.87 3.87 -12.25
N MET A 489 15.16 4.02 -13.36
CA MET A 489 14.97 2.92 -14.30
C MET A 489 16.27 2.54 -15.02
N ARG A 490 17.15 3.50 -15.31
CA ARG A 490 18.50 3.21 -15.85
C ARG A 490 19.35 2.43 -14.85
N HIS A 491 19.37 2.87 -13.59
CA HIS A 491 20.07 2.16 -12.51
C HIS A 491 19.57 0.73 -12.40
N ASN A 492 18.25 0.54 -12.28
CA ASN A 492 17.65 -0.78 -12.14
C ASN A 492 18.06 -1.70 -13.31
N ALA A 493 17.99 -1.22 -14.55
CA ALA A 493 18.37 -2.00 -15.72
C ALA A 493 19.85 -2.41 -15.73
N ASP A 494 20.75 -1.49 -15.39
CA ASP A 494 22.19 -1.74 -15.38
C ASP A 494 22.60 -2.65 -14.22
N GLU A 495 22.00 -2.47 -13.05
CA GLU A 495 22.27 -3.26 -11.85
C GLU A 495 21.70 -4.68 -11.98
N LEU A 496 20.49 -4.85 -12.53
CA LEU A 496 19.93 -6.15 -12.88
C LEU A 496 20.80 -6.89 -13.90
N LEU A 497 21.25 -6.21 -14.96
CA LEU A 497 22.15 -6.81 -15.94
C LEU A 497 23.45 -7.30 -15.29
N ARG A 498 24.04 -6.46 -14.43
CA ARG A 498 25.30 -6.76 -13.72
C ARG A 498 25.14 -7.94 -12.75
N CYS A 499 24.08 -7.95 -11.97
CA CYS A 499 23.88 -8.90 -10.87
C CYS A 499 23.30 -10.24 -11.32
N LEU A 500 22.49 -10.25 -12.38
CA LEU A 500 22.01 -11.49 -13.00
C LEU A 500 23.02 -12.10 -13.99
N GLY A 501 24.18 -11.46 -14.15
CA GLY A 501 25.31 -11.98 -14.90
C GLY A 501 25.12 -11.99 -16.41
N GLY A 502 24.47 -10.95 -16.96
CA GLY A 502 24.44 -10.75 -18.40
C GLY A 502 25.71 -10.10 -18.93
N GLU A 503 25.92 -10.20 -20.23
CA GLU A 503 27.09 -9.62 -20.90
C GLU A 503 27.00 -8.08 -20.86
N ARG A 504 28.15 -7.38 -20.75
CA ARG A 504 28.23 -5.91 -20.57
C ARG A 504 28.28 -5.09 -21.83
#